data_AF-A0A7C7UK36-F1
#
_entry.id   AF-A0A7C7UK36-F1
#
_cell.length_a   1.000
_cell.length_b   1.000
_cell.length_c   1.000
_cell.angle_alpha   90.00
_cell.angle_beta   90.00
_cell.angle_gamma   90.00
#
_symmetry.space_group_name_H-M   'P 1'
#
loop_
_entity.id
_entity.type
_entity.pdbx_description
1 polymer ?
#
loop_
_entity_poly.entity_id
_entity_poly.type
_entity_poly.pdbx_seq_one_letter_code
_entity_poly.pdbx_strand_id
1 'polypeptide(L)' 'ESGGRVKLVCFAMGKLGLPSRILSPIYGGFFTFAALRRGLETAPGQLTIEELRSVVRFIAGGVGCEGGR' A
#
# COMPACT_ATOMS: atom_id res chain seq x y z
N GLU A 1 5.30 16.80 28.95
CA GLU A 1 5.58 15.41 28.52
C GLU A 1 6.04 15.43 27.07
N SER A 2 7.28 15.02 26.78
CA SER A 2 7.83 15.05 25.43
C SER A 2 7.44 13.77 24.70
N GLY A 3 6.26 13.79 24.05
CA GLY A 3 5.77 12.67 23.24
C GLY A 3 6.66 12.49 22.01
N GLY A 4 7.56 11.50 22.04
CA GLY A 4 8.36 11.13 20.88
C GLY A 4 7.47 10.79 19.68
N ARG A 5 7.80 11.28 18.49
CA ARG A 5 7.08 10.95 17.25
C ARG A 5 7.21 9.45 16.95
N VAL A 6 6.21 8.67 17.33
CA VAL A 6 6.14 7.23 17.02
C VAL A 6 5.73 7.06 15.57
N LYS A 7 6.49 6.25 14.83
CA LYS A 7 6.16 5.86 13.46
C LYS A 7 5.10 4.77 13.50
N LEU A 8 3.87 5.10 13.13
CA LEU A 8 2.72 4.18 13.18
C LEU A 8 2.42 3.58 11.81
N VAL A 9 1.99 2.33 11.83
CA VAL A 9 1.44 1.61 10.68
C VAL A 9 0.13 0.98 11.11
N CYS A 10 -0.96 1.36 10.45
CA CYS A 10 -2.29 0.84 10.73
C CYS A 10 -3.02 0.55 9.42
N PHE A 11 -3.56 -0.66 9.30
CA PHE A 11 -4.39 -1.10 8.18
C PHE A 11 -5.28 -2.24 8.65
N ALA A 12 -6.43 -2.40 8.00
CA ALA A 12 -7.33 -3.52 8.25
C ALA A 12 -6.82 -4.80 7.54
N MET A 13 -7.18 -5.95 8.10
CA MET A 13 -6.87 -7.26 7.54
C MET A 13 -7.91 -7.71 6.51
N GLY A 14 -7.56 -8.73 5.73
CA GLY A 14 -8.44 -9.33 4.72
C GLY A 14 -8.67 -8.45 3.48
N LYS A 15 -9.55 -8.94 2.59
CA LYS A 15 -9.84 -8.30 1.29
C LYS A 15 -10.38 -6.87 1.43
N LEU A 16 -11.21 -6.61 2.45
CA LEU A 16 -11.78 -5.29 2.70
C LEU A 16 -10.73 -4.30 3.27
N GLY A 17 -9.64 -4.80 3.82
CA GLY A 17 -8.53 -3.99 4.32
C GLY A 17 -7.53 -3.56 3.25
N LEU A 18 -7.62 -4.10 2.04
CA LEU A 18 -6.79 -3.73 0.89
C LEU A 18 -6.72 -2.20 0.64
N PRO A 19 -7.84 -1.45 0.57
CA PRO A 19 -7.79 0.00 0.39
C PRO A 19 -6.99 0.69 1.50
N SER A 20 -7.12 0.25 2.76
CA SER A 20 -6.35 0.84 3.86
C SER A 20 -4.84 0.64 3.71
N ARG A 21 -4.38 -0.46 3.09
CA ARG A 21 -2.95 -0.73 2.84
C ARG A 21 -2.36 0.15 1.74
N ILE A 22 -3.19 0.54 0.77
CA ILE A 22 -2.81 1.43 -0.33
C ILE A 22 -2.77 2.88 0.15
N LEU A 23 -3.77 3.28 0.96
CA LEU A 23 -3.92 4.65 1.43
C LEU A 23 -2.99 4.96 2.60
N SER A 24 -2.65 3.98 3.45
CA SER A 24 -1.75 4.16 4.59
C SER A 24 -0.45 4.91 4.23
N PRO A 25 0.36 4.51 3.22
CA PRO A 25 1.57 5.23 2.85
C PRO A 25 1.32 6.64 2.29
N ILE A 26 0.13 6.93 1.76
CA ILE A 26 -0.23 8.25 1.22
C ILE A 26 -0.60 9.22 2.35
N TYR A 27 -1.27 8.75 3.40
CA TYR A 27 -1.77 9.56 4.51
C TYR A 27 -0.84 9.60 5.74
N GLY A 28 0.41 9.16 5.62
CA GLY A 28 1.42 9.27 6.69
C GLY A 28 1.74 7.98 7.45
N GLY A 29 1.30 6.83 6.95
CA GLY A 29 1.77 5.52 7.39
C GLY A 29 3.24 5.32 7.06
N PHE A 30 4.02 4.80 8.01
CA PHE A 30 5.47 4.72 7.86
C PHE A 30 5.91 3.71 6.77
N PHE A 31 5.20 2.60 6.62
CA PHE A 31 5.35 1.63 5.54
C PHE A 31 4.07 0.80 5.40
N THR A 32 3.98 -0.02 4.35
CA THR A 32 2.89 -0.99 4.16
C THR A 32 3.45 -2.32 3.67
N PHE A 33 2.66 -3.39 3.78
CA PHE A 33 3.09 -4.75 3.39
C PHE A 33 2.55 -5.13 2.01
N ALA A 34 3.44 -5.69 1.18
CA ALA A 34 3.14 -6.27 -0.12
C ALA A 34 3.78 -7.64 -0.25
N ALA A 35 3.17 -8.52 -1.04
CA ALA A 35 3.72 -9.82 -1.39
C ALA A 35 4.83 -9.68 -2.43
N LEU A 36 5.87 -10.51 -2.37
CA LEU A 36 6.95 -10.46 -3.36
C LEU A 36 6.46 -10.89 -4.75
N ARG A 37 5.64 -11.94 -4.79
CA ARG A 37 4.99 -12.50 -5.99
C ARG A 37 3.67 -13.13 -5.59
N ARG A 38 2.80 -13.39 -6.57
CA ARG A 38 1.59 -14.19 -6.36
C ARG A 38 1.95 -15.58 -5.83
N GLY A 39 1.23 -16.06 -4.83
CA GLY A 39 1.53 -17.31 -4.11
C GLY A 39 2.53 -17.17 -2.95
N LEU A 40 3.13 -15.99 -2.74
CA LEU A 40 3.97 -15.67 -1.59
C LEU A 40 3.31 -14.61 -0.69
N GLU A 41 1.97 -14.60 -0.66
CA GLU A 41 1.22 -13.69 0.19
C GLU A 41 1.31 -14.14 1.66
N THR A 42 1.69 -13.22 2.55
CA THR A 42 1.65 -13.46 4.00
C THR A 42 0.22 -13.51 4.54
N ALA A 43 -0.73 -12.90 3.83
CA ALA A 43 -2.15 -12.91 4.18
C ALA A 43 -3.03 -12.90 2.92
N PRO A 44 -4.22 -13.52 2.96
CA PRO A 44 -5.13 -13.56 1.82
C PRO A 44 -5.59 -12.15 1.43
N GLY A 45 -5.38 -11.80 0.16
CA GLY A 45 -5.70 -10.47 -0.39
C GLY A 45 -4.58 -9.46 -0.28
N GLN A 46 -3.32 -9.86 -0.11
CA GLN A 46 -2.15 -8.97 -0.17
C GLN A 46 -1.74 -8.74 -1.64
N LEU A 47 -1.57 -7.48 -2.04
CA LEU A 47 -1.09 -7.13 -3.39
C LEU A 47 0.39 -7.47 -3.55
N THR A 48 0.82 -7.75 -4.78
CA THR A 48 2.27 -7.83 -5.05
C THR A 48 2.94 -6.46 -4.95
N ILE A 49 4.26 -6.44 -4.80
CA ILE A 49 5.04 -5.20 -4.79
C ILE A 49 4.84 -4.43 -6.11
N GLU A 50 4.78 -5.09 -7.26
CA GLU A 50 4.53 -4.42 -8.54
C GLU A 50 3.13 -3.79 -8.60
N GLU A 51 2.10 -4.55 -8.20
CA GLU A 51 0.71 -4.07 -8.17
C GLU A 51 0.57 -2.87 -7.23
N LEU A 52 1.07 -2.99 -6.00
CA LEU A 52 1.01 -1.92 -5.01
C LEU A 52 1.74 -0.67 -5.49
N ARG A 53 2.96 -0.79 -6.05
CA ARG A 53 3.71 0.35 -6.59
C ARG A 53 2.97 1.03 -7.73
N SER A 54 2.32 0.27 -8.60
CA SER A 54 1.52 0.81 -9.70
C SER A 54 0.35 1.63 -9.15
N VAL A 55 -0.40 1.07 -8.20
CA VAL A 55 -1.56 1.74 -7.60
C VAL A 55 -1.17 2.97 -6.79
N VAL A 56 -0.14 2.89 -5.96
CA VAL A 56 0.33 4.03 -5.17
C VAL A 56 0.81 5.16 -6.09
N ARG A 57 1.54 4.87 -7.16
CA ARG A 57 1.91 5.89 -8.16
C ARG A 57 0.70 6.48 -8.86
N PHE A 58 -0.29 5.65 -9.23
CA PHE A 58 -1.51 6.12 -9.87
C PHE A 58 -2.30 7.09 -8.97
N ILE A 59 -2.43 6.78 -7.69
CA ILE A 59 -3.21 7.59 -6.72
C ILE A 59 -2.42 8.81 -6.26
N ALA A 60 -1.14 8.67 -5.92
CA ALA A 60 -0.32 9.77 -5.39
C ALA A 60 0.19 10.72 -6.48
N GLY A 61 0.33 10.24 -7.72
CA GLY A 61 0.95 10.98 -8.83
C GLY A 61 -0.03 11.60 -9.82
N GLY A 62 -1.34 11.39 -9.70
CA GLY A 62 -2.35 12.00 -10.57
C GLY A 62 -2.11 11.76 -12.07
N VAL A 63 -2.59 10.63 -12.59
CA VAL A 63 -2.75 10.34 -14.04
C VAL A 63 -1.52 10.61 -14.92
N GLY A 64 -0.74 9.56 -15.15
CA GLY A 64 0.00 9.39 -16.40
C GLY A 64 -0.65 8.29 -17.22
N CYS A 65 -1.71 8.60 -17.97
CA CYS A 65 -2.07 7.80 -19.13
C CYS A 65 -0.91 7.93 -20.13
N GLU A 66 -0.02 6.94 -20.20
CA GLU A 66 0.68 6.65 -21.45
C GLU A 66 0.12 5.32 -21.95
N GLY A 67 -0.55 5.40 -23.12
CA GLY A 67 -0.99 4.25 -23.89
C GLY A 67 0.18 3.28 -24.12
N GLY A 68 -0.07 1.97 -24.24
CA GLY A 68 -0.86 1.46 -25.35
C GLY A 68 0.07 1.25 -26.55
N ARG A 69 0.72 0.07 -26.54
CA ARG A 69 1.62 -0.52 -27.57
C ARG A 69 3.06 -0.05 -27.58
#